data_AF-A0AAN8XND3-F1
#
_entry.id   AF-A0AAN8XND3-F1
#
_cell.length_a   1.000
_cell.length_b   1.000
_cell.length_c   1.000
_cell.angle_alpha   90.00
_cell.angle_beta   90.00
_cell.angle_gamma   90.00
#
_symmetry.space_group_name_H-M   'P 1'
#
loop_
_entity.id
_entity.type
_entity.pdbx_description
1 polymer ?
#
loop_
_entity_poly.entity_id
_entity_poly.type
_entity_poly.pdbx_seq_one_letter_code
_entity_poly.pdbx_strand_id
1 'polypeptide(L)'
;MTRSSDGNDTQNLWNKLQEAREKGLSIVKVFSSIRGPFSFIYYEKESRKLYFGRDVVGRHSLLIGFSQRSITISSVGSRKVDGFTEVPAIGIFCFSLEKDGETPLTLHSWSHVSDIFNVHYLLPKGSTENMQVGEVIETYLQAPRRSNKTPTTSDLEMWRVQDQDQSLGSLLQKITLSDAKTRIRQTMVALMAKSTIQIIVGDLLSTLRVRCVTAKKQAVKVRVEKQPKFCKNCTKTPETNQNCLHARLAILFSGGLDSAVLASLAHEYLPPGEPIDLLNVAFEKKEKPPEGKQNSRWLKKDVSAELSFNVPDRATGLSTLFELKTMHPDRKWNFVEINVTQDELKRERERVITHLISPLNTVLDDSLGCALWFASRGAGHLEGGNEVYISPARIVFSGIGADEQLGGYMRHRTTLKHKGGWEALDKELQYELGRISQRNLGRDDRIVSDHGRQLRMPYLDEDVINYLGFIPPWNRCYPVDSMPPGVGDKLLLRLAAWELGFRDAANLPKRAMQFGSRIANSREKASDVSDRLHI
;
A
#
# COMPACT_ATOMS: atom_id res chain seq x y z
N MET A 1 17.60 -0.63 12.14
CA MET A 1 17.56 -0.68 13.62
C MET A 1 16.25 -1.31 14.08
N THR A 2 16.25 -2.17 15.11
CA THR A 2 15.00 -2.66 15.71
C THR A 2 14.86 -2.19 17.14
N ARG A 3 13.62 -1.86 17.51
CA ARG A 3 13.14 -1.68 18.89
C ARG A 3 13.81 -2.68 19.83
N SER A 4 14.43 -2.22 20.91
CA SER A 4 14.60 -3.04 22.12
C SER A 4 13.21 -3.45 22.62
N SER A 5 13.10 -4.61 23.28
CA SER A 5 11.82 -5.27 23.60
C SER A 5 10.80 -4.38 24.34
N ASP A 6 11.23 -3.29 25.00
CA ASP A 6 10.34 -2.41 25.78
C ASP A 6 10.53 -0.90 25.56
N GLY A 7 11.34 -0.48 24.58
CA GLY A 7 11.72 0.93 24.39
C GLY A 7 10.88 1.73 23.39
N ASN A 8 10.81 3.05 23.61
CA ASN A 8 10.47 4.05 22.58
C ASN A 8 11.57 4.04 21.51
N ASP A 9 11.21 3.79 20.25
CA ASP A 9 12.15 3.69 19.13
C ASP A 9 12.82 5.03 18.79
N THR A 10 12.11 6.15 18.92
CA THR A 10 12.69 7.50 18.82
C THR A 10 13.71 7.76 19.92
N GLN A 11 13.48 7.28 21.15
CA GLN A 11 14.47 7.39 22.23
C GLN A 11 15.74 6.57 21.92
N ASN A 12 15.58 5.37 21.36
CA ASN A 12 16.71 4.56 20.93
C ASN A 12 17.51 5.24 19.80
N LEU A 13 16.83 5.91 18.86
CA LEU A 13 17.48 6.72 17.84
C LEU A 13 18.25 7.89 18.47
N TRP A 14 17.62 8.61 19.40
CA TRP A 14 18.25 9.73 20.11
C TRP A 14 19.56 9.31 20.80
N ASN A 15 19.53 8.21 21.56
CA ASN A 15 20.71 7.70 22.26
C ASN A 15 21.86 7.40 21.29
N LYS A 16 21.55 6.86 20.10
CA LYS A 16 22.55 6.58 19.07
C LYS A 16 23.08 7.83 18.38
N LEU A 17 22.25 8.86 18.21
CA LEU A 17 22.69 10.15 17.70
C LEU A 17 23.65 10.81 18.69
N GLN A 18 23.37 10.71 20.00
CA GLN A 18 24.30 11.19 21.05
C GLN A 18 25.62 10.40 21.02
N GLU A 19 25.56 9.07 21.01
CA GLU A 19 26.76 8.23 20.93
C GLU A 19 27.58 8.53 19.66
N ALA A 20 26.92 8.72 18.52
CA ALA A 20 27.59 9.06 17.28
C ALA A 20 28.30 10.42 17.39
N ARG A 21 27.65 11.42 17.99
CA ARG A 21 28.24 12.74 18.21
C ARG A 21 29.45 12.67 19.15
N GLU A 22 29.33 11.99 20.28
CA GLU A 22 30.43 11.81 21.24
C GLU A 22 31.66 11.13 20.63
N LYS A 23 31.43 10.19 19.70
CA LYS A 23 32.48 9.43 19.00
C LYS A 23 32.93 10.05 17.67
N GLY A 24 32.41 11.22 17.29
CA GLY A 24 32.70 11.86 15.99
C GLY A 24 32.26 11.04 14.77
N LEU A 25 31.26 10.16 14.93
CA LEU A 25 30.71 9.34 13.86
C LEU A 25 29.70 10.13 13.02
N SER A 26 29.62 9.77 11.73
CA SER A 26 28.67 10.39 10.81
C SER A 26 27.22 10.08 11.18
N ILE A 27 26.43 11.12 11.51
CA ILE A 27 24.99 10.98 11.76
C ILE A 27 24.22 10.43 10.55
N VAL A 28 24.72 10.69 9.34
CA VAL A 28 24.16 10.15 8.08
C VAL A 28 24.21 8.63 8.12
N LYS A 29 25.31 8.03 8.61
CA LYS A 29 25.41 6.57 8.79
C LYS A 29 24.40 6.04 9.82
N VAL A 30 24.10 6.81 10.86
CA VAL A 30 23.09 6.43 11.87
C VAL A 30 21.72 6.32 11.21
N PHE A 31 21.26 7.39 10.53
CA PHE A 31 19.98 7.40 9.82
C PHE A 31 19.91 6.35 8.70
N SER A 32 20.98 6.14 7.93
CA SER A 32 21.06 5.10 6.90
C SER A 32 20.93 3.67 7.43
N SER A 33 21.12 3.44 8.74
CA SER A 33 20.97 2.11 9.36
C SER A 33 19.55 1.84 9.89
N ILE A 34 18.66 2.83 9.84
CA ILE A 34 17.27 2.69 10.29
C ILE A 34 16.52 1.83 9.26
N ARG A 35 15.64 0.96 9.77
CA ARG A 35 14.75 0.13 8.94
C ARG A 35 13.32 0.35 9.42
N GLY A 36 12.38 0.28 8.49
CA GLY A 36 10.98 0.62 8.70
C GLY A 36 10.67 2.06 8.31
N PRO A 37 9.38 2.44 8.40
CA PRO A 37 8.90 3.72 7.92
C PRO A 37 9.31 4.85 8.88
N PHE A 38 9.81 5.96 8.35
CA PHE A 38 10.13 7.16 9.11
C PHE A 38 10.22 8.39 8.20
N SER A 39 9.99 9.55 8.79
CA SER A 39 10.46 10.85 8.30
C SER A 39 11.04 11.62 9.48
N PHE A 40 12.02 12.50 9.25
CA PHE A 40 12.69 13.20 10.32
C PHE A 40 13.14 14.61 9.93
N ILE A 41 13.29 15.43 10.97
CA ILE A 41 13.97 16.72 10.94
C ILE A 41 14.90 16.71 12.16
N TYR A 42 16.19 16.90 11.94
CA TYR A 42 17.24 16.89 12.95
C TYR A 42 18.12 18.12 12.81
N TYR A 43 18.11 18.99 13.81
CA TYR A 43 18.93 20.19 13.83
C TYR A 43 20.14 19.99 14.74
N GLU A 44 21.33 20.07 14.15
CA GLU A 44 22.60 20.03 14.86
C GLU A 44 23.07 21.46 15.13
N LYS A 45 22.90 21.91 16.38
CA LYS A 45 23.16 23.30 16.78
C LYS A 45 24.62 23.73 16.61
N GLU A 46 25.58 22.84 16.92
CA GLU A 46 27.02 23.14 16.90
C GLU A 46 27.52 23.42 15.49
N SER A 47 27.15 22.58 14.53
CA SER A 47 27.51 22.73 13.12
C SER A 47 26.54 23.61 12.34
N ARG A 48 25.41 24.01 12.96
CA ARG A 48 24.30 24.75 12.35
C ARG A 48 23.75 24.06 11.10
N LYS A 49 23.70 22.72 11.13
CA LYS A 49 23.19 21.90 10.03
C LYS A 49 21.79 21.38 10.33
N LEU A 50 20.91 21.47 9.35
CA LEU A 50 19.55 20.93 9.42
C LEU A 50 19.45 19.73 8.48
N TYR A 51 19.33 18.54 9.06
CA TYR A 51 19.18 17.28 8.36
C TYR A 51 17.71 16.88 8.30
N PHE A 52 17.24 16.43 7.15
CA PHE A 52 15.88 15.97 7.00
C PHE A 52 15.79 14.91 5.89
N GLY A 53 14.76 14.10 5.95
CA GLY A 53 14.57 13.03 4.97
C GLY A 53 13.48 12.06 5.38
N ARG A 54 13.32 11.05 4.53
CA ARG A 54 12.30 10.00 4.65
C ARG A 54 12.97 8.65 4.48
N ASP A 55 12.35 7.58 4.94
CA ASP A 55 12.87 6.24 4.74
C ASP A 55 13.06 5.90 3.24
N VAL A 56 13.81 4.84 2.96
CA VAL A 56 14.23 4.45 1.61
C VAL A 56 13.09 4.20 0.62
N VAL A 57 11.88 3.90 1.11
CA VAL A 57 10.67 3.73 0.29
C VAL A 57 9.87 5.03 0.24
N GLY A 58 10.01 5.90 1.25
CA GLY A 58 9.19 7.09 1.44
C GLY A 58 7.79 6.78 1.95
N ARG A 59 7.68 5.98 3.01
CA ARG A 59 6.39 5.53 3.55
C ARG A 59 5.72 6.58 4.44
N HIS A 60 6.47 7.38 5.19
CA HIS A 60 5.92 8.54 5.91
C HIS A 60 6.02 9.79 5.06
N SER A 61 5.07 10.71 5.15
CA SER A 61 5.12 11.98 4.43
C SER A 61 6.12 12.95 5.06
N LEU A 62 6.74 13.76 4.19
CA LEU A 62 7.47 14.95 4.57
C LEU A 62 7.41 15.91 3.39
N LEU A 63 6.86 17.09 3.62
CA LEU A 63 6.76 18.15 2.64
C LEU A 63 7.81 19.21 2.93
N ILE A 64 8.23 19.89 1.87
CA ILE A 64 9.05 21.09 1.95
C ILE A 64 8.44 22.20 1.11
N GLY A 65 8.38 23.41 1.66
CA GLY A 65 7.89 24.61 1.01
C GLY A 65 8.86 25.76 1.17
N PHE A 66 8.96 26.60 0.15
CA PHE A 66 9.86 27.75 0.10
C PHE A 66 9.05 29.04 0.04
N SER A 67 9.45 30.01 0.86
CA SER A 67 9.02 31.40 0.73
C SER A 67 10.25 32.29 0.56
N GLN A 68 10.05 33.57 0.27
CA GLN A 68 11.15 34.54 0.18
C GLN A 68 11.99 34.65 1.47
N ARG A 69 11.45 34.25 2.62
CA ARG A 69 12.08 34.46 3.94
C ARG A 69 12.21 33.21 4.80
N SER A 70 11.65 32.08 4.37
CA SER A 70 11.62 30.87 5.18
C SER A 70 11.55 29.60 4.36
N ILE A 71 12.07 28.53 4.95
CA ILE A 71 11.88 27.15 4.51
C ILE A 71 10.94 26.51 5.52
N THR A 72 9.88 25.88 5.05
CA THR A 72 8.91 25.15 5.88
C THR A 72 9.01 23.67 5.58
N ILE A 73 9.29 22.85 6.61
CA ILE A 73 9.30 21.39 6.50
C ILE A 73 8.21 20.85 7.43
N SER A 74 7.29 20.06 6.90
CA SER A 74 6.12 19.59 7.65
C SER A 74 5.62 18.25 7.13
N SER A 75 5.05 17.40 7.98
CA SER A 75 4.39 16.16 7.56
C SER A 75 3.08 16.42 6.81
N VAL A 76 2.44 17.58 6.99
CA VAL A 76 1.18 17.96 6.33
C VAL A 76 1.27 19.41 5.87
N GLY A 77 0.81 19.68 4.65
CA GLY A 77 0.72 21.02 4.08
C GLY A 77 -0.73 21.48 4.05
N SER A 78 -0.95 22.79 3.97
CA SER A 78 -2.26 23.34 3.64
C SER A 78 -2.28 23.70 2.18
N ARG A 79 -3.32 23.27 1.44
CA ARG A 79 -3.55 23.72 0.07
C ARG A 79 -3.77 25.24 -0.07
N LYS A 80 -4.03 25.96 1.03
CA LYS A 80 -4.07 27.44 1.04
C LYS A 80 -2.66 28.07 0.97
N VAL A 81 -1.61 27.25 1.07
CA VAL A 81 -0.22 27.67 1.00
C VAL A 81 0.40 26.98 -0.20
N ASP A 82 0.72 27.77 -1.22
CA ASP A 82 1.40 27.29 -2.41
C ASP A 82 2.86 26.92 -2.12
N GLY A 83 3.44 26.12 -3.01
CA GLY A 83 4.88 25.84 -3.01
C GLY A 83 5.31 24.65 -2.16
N PHE A 84 4.39 23.92 -1.53
CA PHE A 84 4.73 22.62 -0.94
C PHE A 84 5.01 21.58 -2.02
N THR A 85 6.10 20.84 -1.83
CA THR A 85 6.48 19.67 -2.62
C THR A 85 6.79 18.52 -1.68
N GLU A 86 6.56 17.29 -2.12
CA GLU A 86 6.91 16.11 -1.33
C GLU A 86 8.43 15.91 -1.38
N VAL A 87 9.08 15.78 -0.22
CA VAL A 87 10.52 15.50 -0.14
C VAL A 87 10.78 14.13 -0.80
N PRO A 88 11.66 14.06 -1.81
CA PRO A 88 11.97 12.80 -2.48
C PRO A 88 12.61 11.78 -1.52
N ALA A 89 12.22 10.51 -1.63
CA ALA A 89 12.77 9.41 -0.81
C ALA A 89 14.10 8.89 -1.37
N ILE A 90 15.07 9.79 -1.61
CA ILE A 90 16.30 9.50 -2.35
C ILE A 90 17.57 9.61 -1.48
N GLY A 91 17.43 10.17 -0.28
CA GLY A 91 18.53 10.32 0.66
C GLY A 91 18.19 11.20 1.84
N ILE A 92 19.24 11.65 2.53
CA ILE A 92 19.19 12.62 3.61
C ILE A 92 19.65 13.95 3.04
N PHE A 93 18.79 14.95 3.17
CA PHE A 93 19.05 16.32 2.80
C PHE A 93 19.65 17.07 3.98
N CYS A 94 20.59 17.98 3.73
CA CYS A 94 21.26 18.79 4.75
C CYS A 94 21.34 20.25 4.29
N PHE A 95 20.72 21.17 5.02
CA PHE A 95 20.96 22.60 4.88
C PHE A 95 22.09 23.04 5.79
N SER A 96 23.05 23.81 5.26
CA SER A 96 23.96 24.61 6.09
C SER A 96 23.31 25.96 6.40
N LEU A 97 23.14 26.30 7.68
CA LEU A 97 22.48 27.55 8.12
C LEU A 97 23.51 28.63 8.49
N GLU A 98 24.55 28.81 7.68
CA GLU A 98 25.60 29.82 7.90
C GLU A 98 25.05 31.27 7.79
N LYS A 99 25.80 32.25 8.32
CA LYS A 99 25.31 33.64 8.43
C LYS A 99 25.34 34.40 7.10
N ASP A 100 26.09 33.92 6.11
CA ASP A 100 26.56 34.75 4.99
C ASP A 100 25.69 34.64 3.73
N GLY A 101 24.42 34.24 3.90
CA GLY A 101 23.37 34.38 2.87
C GLY A 101 23.18 33.18 1.93
N GLU A 102 24.16 32.28 1.82
CA GLU A 102 23.99 31.02 1.09
C GLU A 102 23.59 29.88 2.04
N THR A 103 22.45 29.25 1.77
CA THR A 103 22.02 28.00 2.43
C THR A 103 22.16 26.82 1.48
N PRO A 104 23.39 26.34 1.21
CA PRO A 104 23.60 25.23 0.29
C PRO A 104 22.89 23.96 0.80
N LEU A 105 22.25 23.25 -0.12
CA LEU A 105 21.63 21.97 0.13
C LEU A 105 22.57 20.85 -0.31
N THR A 106 22.93 19.97 0.61
CA THR A 106 23.68 18.74 0.33
C THR A 106 22.74 17.55 0.38
N LEU A 107 22.89 16.62 -0.56
CA LEU A 107 22.18 15.34 -0.56
C LEU A 107 23.14 14.20 -0.27
N HIS A 108 22.89 13.49 0.83
CA HIS A 108 23.51 12.19 1.13
C HIS A 108 22.58 11.09 0.61
N SER A 109 22.83 10.61 -0.61
CA SER A 109 21.97 9.62 -1.25
C SER A 109 21.92 8.31 -0.46
N TRP A 110 20.82 7.58 -0.62
CA TRP A 110 20.73 6.21 -0.13
C TRP A 110 21.60 5.29 -1.00
N SER A 111 22.92 5.31 -0.82
CA SER A 111 23.85 4.55 -1.68
C SER A 111 23.63 3.03 -1.68
N HIS A 112 22.99 2.47 -0.65
CA HIS A 112 22.61 1.05 -0.57
C HIS A 112 21.26 0.75 -1.24
N VAL A 113 20.47 1.78 -1.57
CA VAL A 113 19.15 1.65 -2.21
C VAL A 113 19.27 1.39 -3.70
N SER A 114 20.36 1.81 -4.36
CA SER A 114 20.64 1.39 -5.73
C SER A 114 20.69 -0.13 -5.84
N ASP A 115 21.17 -0.82 -4.81
CA ASP A 115 21.22 -2.29 -4.79
C ASP A 115 19.85 -2.91 -4.47
N ILE A 116 19.06 -2.28 -3.59
CA ILE A 116 17.76 -2.80 -3.13
C ILE A 116 16.67 -2.63 -4.20
N PHE A 117 16.59 -1.44 -4.81
CA PHE A 117 15.53 -1.13 -5.75
C PHE A 117 15.95 -1.32 -7.19
N ASN A 118 17.26 -1.52 -7.45
CA ASN A 118 17.83 -1.45 -8.78
C ASN A 118 17.29 -0.18 -9.47
N VAL A 119 17.58 1.00 -8.88
CA VAL A 119 17.21 2.34 -9.38
C VAL A 119 18.42 3.27 -9.28
N HIS A 120 18.66 4.09 -10.32
CA HIS A 120 19.61 5.20 -10.25
C HIS A 120 18.86 6.53 -10.23
N TYR A 121 19.15 7.38 -9.26
CA TYR A 121 18.66 8.75 -9.23
C TYR A 121 19.50 9.60 -10.19
N LEU A 122 18.87 10.32 -11.13
CA LEU A 122 19.56 11.34 -11.90
C LEU A 122 19.73 12.59 -11.05
N LEU A 123 20.77 12.60 -10.23
CA LEU A 123 21.18 13.86 -9.61
C LEU A 123 21.66 14.82 -10.73
N PRO A 124 21.28 16.11 -10.69
CA PRO A 124 21.91 17.16 -11.48
C PRO A 124 23.44 16.98 -11.56
N LYS A 125 24.00 17.13 -12.78
CA LYS A 125 25.43 16.90 -13.03
C LYS A 125 26.28 17.90 -12.22
N GLY A 126 27.05 17.40 -11.27
CA GLY A 126 27.94 18.18 -10.39
C GLY A 126 28.24 17.35 -9.13
N SER A 127 29.25 17.73 -8.35
CA SER A 127 29.43 17.17 -7.00
C SER A 127 28.11 17.30 -6.22
N THR A 128 27.77 16.31 -5.39
CA THR A 128 26.65 16.39 -4.42
C THR A 128 26.80 17.52 -3.39
N GLU A 129 27.89 18.27 -3.49
CA GLU A 129 28.22 19.47 -2.75
C GLU A 129 27.77 20.67 -3.60
N ASN A 130 26.79 21.43 -3.09
CA ASN A 130 26.26 22.69 -3.63
C ASN A 130 25.19 22.59 -4.74
N MET A 131 24.11 21.84 -4.52
CA MET A 131 22.93 21.87 -5.41
C MET A 131 21.93 22.96 -4.96
N GLN A 132 21.28 23.66 -5.91
CA GLN A 132 20.15 24.52 -5.57
C GLN A 132 18.90 23.69 -5.30
N VAL A 133 18.08 24.13 -4.34
CA VAL A 133 17.01 23.30 -3.80
C VAL A 133 15.95 22.90 -4.83
N GLY A 134 15.61 23.80 -5.76
CA GLY A 134 14.67 23.50 -6.85
C GLY A 134 15.18 22.39 -7.79
N GLU A 135 16.48 22.36 -8.06
CA GLU A 135 17.11 21.41 -8.99
C GLU A 135 17.12 19.97 -8.44
N VAL A 136 17.23 19.81 -7.12
CA VAL A 136 17.18 18.48 -6.47
C VAL A 136 15.75 17.95 -6.39
N ILE A 137 14.76 18.82 -6.20
CA ILE A 137 13.35 18.43 -6.08
C ILE A 137 12.77 18.02 -7.44
N GLU A 138 13.26 18.59 -8.55
CA GLU A 138 12.93 18.16 -9.91
C GLU A 138 13.66 16.88 -10.38
N THR A 139 14.40 16.21 -9.50
CA THR A 139 15.13 15.00 -9.87
C THR A 139 14.17 13.85 -10.21
N TYR A 140 14.15 13.50 -11.49
CA TYR A 140 13.38 12.38 -12.04
C TYR A 140 14.06 11.05 -11.75
N LEU A 141 13.23 10.07 -11.36
CA LEU A 141 13.57 8.66 -11.46
C LEU A 141 13.70 8.31 -12.95
N GLN A 142 14.91 8.04 -13.41
CA GLN A 142 15.08 7.28 -14.64
C GLN A 142 15.31 5.82 -14.26
N ALA A 143 14.54 4.92 -14.88
CA ALA A 143 14.78 3.48 -14.77
C ALA A 143 16.26 3.18 -15.09
N PRO A 144 16.97 2.38 -14.28
CA PRO A 144 18.37 2.13 -14.55
C PRO A 144 18.58 1.20 -15.74
N ARG A 145 19.85 1.12 -16.12
CA ARG A 145 20.37 0.43 -17.29
C ARG A 145 20.03 -1.06 -17.30
N ARG A 146 19.32 -1.46 -18.36
CA ARG A 146 19.40 -2.74 -19.11
C ARG A 146 19.69 -3.98 -18.25
N SER A 147 18.68 -4.43 -17.51
CA SER A 147 18.42 -5.87 -17.44
C SER A 147 17.90 -6.31 -18.82
N ASN A 148 18.80 -6.63 -19.75
CA ASN A 148 18.42 -7.22 -21.05
C ASN A 148 18.06 -8.71 -20.91
N LYS A 149 17.55 -9.13 -19.74
CA LYS A 149 17.21 -10.54 -19.50
C LYS A 149 15.78 -10.78 -20.00
N THR A 150 15.68 -11.50 -21.11
CA THR A 150 14.46 -12.17 -21.52
C THR A 150 14.41 -13.56 -20.86
N PRO A 151 13.22 -14.09 -20.56
CA PRO A 151 13.12 -15.44 -20.02
C PRO A 151 13.59 -16.48 -21.04
N THR A 152 14.28 -17.51 -20.57
CA THR A 152 14.54 -18.72 -21.35
C THR A 152 13.27 -19.56 -21.50
N THR A 153 13.27 -20.54 -22.40
CA THR A 153 12.16 -21.50 -22.52
C THR A 153 11.89 -22.22 -21.19
N SER A 154 12.94 -22.65 -20.49
CA SER A 154 12.87 -23.31 -19.17
C SER A 154 12.19 -22.42 -18.12
N ASP A 155 12.51 -21.12 -18.10
CA ASP A 155 11.91 -20.16 -17.18
C ASP A 155 10.38 -20.07 -17.34
N LEU A 156 9.90 -20.14 -18.59
CA LEU A 156 8.47 -20.09 -18.89
C LEU A 156 7.79 -21.46 -18.72
N GLU A 157 8.52 -22.56 -18.89
CA GLU A 157 8.03 -23.93 -18.69
C GLU A 157 7.67 -24.21 -17.22
N MET A 158 8.28 -23.49 -16.27
CA MET A 158 7.90 -23.55 -14.85
C MET A 158 6.40 -23.31 -14.64
N TRP A 159 5.76 -22.44 -15.43
CA TRP A 159 4.32 -22.15 -15.32
C TRP A 159 3.43 -22.99 -16.23
N ARG A 160 4.01 -23.80 -17.13
CA ARG A 160 3.21 -24.67 -18.01
C ARG A 160 2.55 -25.77 -17.20
N VAL A 161 1.23 -25.82 -17.21
CA VAL A 161 0.50 -27.02 -16.80
C VAL A 161 0.41 -27.90 -18.05
N GLN A 162 1.07 -29.06 -18.04
CA GLN A 162 0.83 -30.08 -19.06
C GLN A 162 -0.57 -30.62 -18.80
N ASP A 163 -1.50 -30.31 -19.68
CA ASP A 163 -2.76 -31.05 -19.77
C ASP A 163 -2.62 -31.97 -20.99
N GLN A 164 -3.04 -33.23 -20.87
CA GLN A 164 -3.00 -34.19 -21.98
C GLN A 164 -3.96 -33.81 -23.13
N ASP A 165 -4.68 -32.70 -23.03
CA ASP A 165 -5.40 -32.10 -24.15
C ASP A 165 -5.42 -30.57 -24.05
N GLN A 166 -4.57 -29.94 -24.88
CA GLN A 166 -4.56 -28.51 -25.25
C GLN A 166 -4.08 -27.48 -24.20
N SER A 167 -3.39 -26.44 -24.70
CA SER A 167 -2.90 -25.32 -23.90
C SER A 167 -4.05 -24.59 -23.17
N LEU A 168 -3.84 -24.20 -21.91
CA LEU A 168 -4.79 -23.46 -21.05
C LEU A 168 -5.55 -22.31 -21.75
N GLY A 169 -4.93 -21.70 -22.77
CA GLY A 169 -5.48 -20.56 -23.53
C GLY A 169 -6.57 -20.89 -24.54
N SER A 170 -6.61 -22.09 -25.13
CA SER A 170 -7.67 -22.48 -26.07
C SER A 170 -8.96 -22.87 -25.35
N LEU A 171 -8.84 -23.29 -24.09
CA LEU A 171 -9.94 -23.82 -23.29
C LEU A 171 -10.76 -22.74 -22.58
N LEU A 172 -10.15 -21.66 -22.08
CA LEU A 172 -10.88 -20.62 -21.35
C LEU A 172 -11.75 -19.70 -22.24
N GLN A 173 -11.66 -19.81 -23.57
CA GLN A 173 -12.48 -19.04 -24.52
C GLN A 173 -13.88 -19.63 -24.78
N LYS A 174 -14.21 -20.84 -24.32
CA LYS A 174 -15.45 -21.56 -24.74
C LYS A 174 -16.25 -22.22 -23.61
N ILE A 175 -16.26 -21.68 -22.39
CA ILE A 175 -16.75 -22.42 -21.23
C ILE A 175 -17.75 -21.62 -20.37
N THR A 176 -18.70 -22.33 -19.75
CA THR A 176 -19.60 -21.79 -18.72
C THR A 176 -18.83 -21.29 -17.48
N LEU A 177 -19.44 -20.44 -16.64
CA LEU A 177 -18.77 -19.92 -15.44
C LEU A 177 -18.36 -21.02 -14.44
N SER A 178 -19.07 -22.16 -14.40
CA SER A 178 -18.76 -23.28 -13.50
C SER A 178 -17.49 -24.02 -13.91
N ASP A 179 -17.32 -24.34 -15.19
CA ASP A 179 -16.14 -25.12 -15.61
C ASP A 179 -14.87 -24.25 -15.67
N ALA A 180 -15.02 -22.92 -15.79
CA ALA A 180 -13.92 -21.98 -15.61
C ALA A 180 -13.36 -22.02 -14.17
N LYS A 181 -14.22 -21.99 -13.14
CA LYS A 181 -13.78 -22.09 -11.73
C LYS A 181 -13.07 -23.41 -11.44
N THR A 182 -13.63 -24.52 -11.92
CA THR A 182 -13.01 -25.86 -11.75
C THR A 182 -11.63 -25.93 -12.40
N ARG A 183 -11.48 -25.42 -13.62
CA ARG A 183 -10.19 -25.40 -14.32
C ARG A 183 -9.16 -24.50 -13.65
N ILE A 184 -9.56 -23.34 -13.13
CA ILE A 184 -8.68 -22.48 -12.34
C ILE A 184 -8.17 -23.24 -11.11
N ARG A 185 -9.06 -23.96 -10.40
CA ARG A 185 -8.65 -24.79 -9.25
C ARG A 185 -7.67 -25.90 -9.64
N GLN A 186 -7.94 -26.62 -10.73
CA GLN A 186 -7.02 -27.64 -11.26
C GLN A 186 -5.66 -27.02 -11.63
N THR A 187 -5.66 -25.84 -12.25
CA THR A 187 -4.44 -25.10 -12.57
C THR A 187 -3.64 -24.76 -11.31
N MET A 188 -4.29 -24.21 -10.28
CA MET A 188 -3.62 -23.88 -9.01
C MET A 188 -3.05 -25.13 -8.35
N VAL A 189 -3.80 -26.24 -8.32
CA VAL A 189 -3.32 -27.52 -7.78
C VAL A 189 -2.10 -28.03 -8.54
N ALA A 190 -2.16 -28.05 -9.88
CA ALA A 190 -1.05 -28.52 -10.71
C ALA A 190 0.20 -27.66 -10.58
N LEU A 191 0.05 -26.33 -10.46
CA LEU A 191 1.16 -25.42 -10.19
C LEU A 191 1.76 -25.67 -8.79
N MET A 192 0.93 -25.79 -7.76
CA MET A 192 1.37 -26.08 -6.39
C MET A 192 1.98 -27.46 -6.21
N ALA A 193 1.80 -28.40 -7.16
CA ALA A 193 2.47 -29.70 -7.15
C ALA A 193 3.94 -29.64 -7.58
N LYS A 194 4.40 -28.53 -8.19
CA LYS A 194 5.79 -28.38 -8.63
C LYS A 194 6.69 -27.90 -7.49
N SER A 195 7.78 -28.62 -7.22
CA SER A 195 8.74 -28.29 -6.15
C SER A 195 9.32 -26.89 -6.28
N THR A 196 9.69 -26.46 -7.49
CA THR A 196 10.20 -25.09 -7.73
C THR A 196 9.19 -24.01 -7.33
N ILE A 197 7.90 -24.25 -7.61
CA ILE A 197 6.81 -23.32 -7.24
C ILE A 197 6.62 -23.30 -5.73
N GLN A 198 6.63 -24.47 -5.09
CA GLN A 198 6.53 -24.58 -3.62
C GLN A 198 7.66 -23.82 -2.91
N ILE A 199 8.89 -23.87 -3.45
CA ILE A 199 10.03 -23.12 -2.90
C ILE A 199 9.79 -21.62 -2.99
N ILE A 200 9.49 -21.07 -4.17
CA ILE A 200 9.30 -19.61 -4.32
C ILE A 200 8.04 -19.10 -3.58
N VAL A 201 6.97 -19.90 -3.50
CA VAL A 201 5.79 -19.58 -2.69
C VAL A 201 6.14 -19.61 -1.21
N GLY A 202 6.87 -20.64 -0.78
CA GLY A 202 7.38 -20.78 0.58
C GLY A 202 8.31 -19.65 0.99
N ASP A 203 9.15 -19.16 0.08
CA ASP A 203 10.06 -18.04 0.30
C ASP A 203 9.33 -16.69 0.36
N LEU A 204 8.35 -16.44 -0.52
CA LEU A 204 7.48 -15.27 -0.40
C LEU A 204 6.74 -15.30 0.93
N LEU A 205 6.14 -16.44 1.23
CA LEU A 205 5.46 -16.63 2.50
C LEU A 205 6.43 -16.55 3.66
N SER A 206 7.69 -17.00 3.61
CA SER A 206 8.62 -16.86 4.73
C SER A 206 9.17 -15.43 4.90
N THR A 207 9.08 -14.62 3.85
CA THR A 207 9.38 -13.19 3.92
C THR A 207 8.18 -12.40 4.47
N LEU A 208 6.95 -12.84 4.18
CA LEU A 208 5.69 -12.29 4.68
C LEU A 208 5.29 -12.83 6.08
N ARG A 209 5.10 -14.16 6.20
CA ARG A 209 5.03 -15.04 7.40
C ARG A 209 6.41 -15.22 8.02
N VAL A 210 6.46 -15.96 9.12
CA VAL A 210 7.65 -16.58 9.69
C VAL A 210 7.81 -18.02 9.18
N ARG A 211 9.00 -18.42 8.75
CA ARG A 211 9.68 -19.61 9.29
C ARG A 211 11.17 -19.34 9.44
N CYS A 212 11.69 -19.45 10.66
CA CYS A 212 13.11 -19.30 10.99
C CYS A 212 13.92 -20.51 10.49
N VAL A 213 15.05 -20.26 9.83
CA VAL A 213 16.39 -20.50 10.39
C VAL A 213 17.29 -19.37 9.87
N THR A 214 18.06 -18.73 10.75
CA THR A 214 19.02 -17.62 10.49
C THR A 214 18.46 -16.27 10.00
N ALA A 215 18.04 -15.46 10.99
CA ALA A 215 18.22 -14.00 11.06
C ALA A 215 17.99 -13.13 9.80
N LYS A 216 16.74 -13.00 9.33
CA LYS A 216 16.19 -11.77 8.70
C LYS A 216 14.77 -11.52 9.22
N LYS A 217 14.36 -10.26 9.39
CA LYS A 217 13.23 -9.84 10.24
C LYS A 217 11.95 -9.69 9.41
N GLN A 218 10.90 -10.45 9.71
CA GLN A 218 9.73 -10.64 8.82
C GLN A 218 8.70 -9.51 8.86
N ALA A 219 8.06 -9.25 7.72
CA ALA A 219 7.26 -8.04 7.50
C ALA A 219 6.02 -7.92 8.39
N VAL A 220 5.16 -8.94 8.43
CA VAL A 220 3.89 -8.89 9.17
C VAL A 220 4.12 -9.00 10.67
N LYS A 221 4.87 -10.02 11.12
CA LYS A 221 5.14 -10.26 12.55
C LYS A 221 5.73 -9.03 13.25
N VAL A 222 6.80 -8.44 12.71
CA VAL A 222 7.44 -7.26 13.31
C VAL A 222 6.45 -6.11 13.47
N ARG A 223 5.49 -5.98 12.56
CA ARG A 223 4.43 -4.96 12.58
C ARG A 223 3.25 -5.34 13.48
N VAL A 224 3.05 -6.60 13.82
CA VAL A 224 2.06 -7.00 14.84
C VAL A 224 2.67 -6.85 16.24
N GLU A 225 3.85 -7.41 16.48
CA GLU A 225 4.49 -7.42 17.81
C GLU A 225 4.87 -6.02 18.30
N LYS A 226 5.24 -5.11 17.38
CA LYS A 226 5.57 -3.72 17.72
C LYS A 226 4.35 -2.82 17.84
N GLN A 227 3.13 -3.34 17.85
CA GLN A 227 1.95 -2.49 18.06
C GLN A 227 1.88 -1.98 19.51
N PRO A 228 1.21 -0.84 19.77
CA PRO A 228 0.98 -0.39 21.14
C PRO A 228 0.25 -1.44 22.00
N LYS A 229 0.55 -1.49 23.31
CA LYS A 229 -0.13 -2.42 24.25
C LYS A 229 -1.63 -2.11 24.38
N PHE A 230 -2.03 -0.85 24.16
CA PHE A 230 -3.40 -0.37 24.32
C PHE A 230 -3.96 0.23 23.03
N CYS A 231 -5.26 0.00 22.77
CA CYS A 231 -6.02 0.66 21.72
C CYS A 231 -6.27 2.16 22.03
N LYS A 232 -6.84 2.92 21.08
CA LYS A 232 -7.11 4.37 21.22
C LYS A 232 -8.01 4.71 22.42
N ASN A 233 -8.91 3.81 22.80
CA ASN A 233 -9.83 4.04 23.91
C ASN A 233 -9.16 3.73 25.25
N CYS A 234 -8.45 2.60 25.36
CA CYS A 234 -7.80 2.19 26.61
C CYS A 234 -6.61 3.08 27.01
N THR A 235 -5.98 3.81 26.09
CA THR A 235 -4.92 4.77 26.45
C THR A 235 -5.41 5.92 27.33
N LYS A 236 -6.72 6.18 27.36
CA LYS A 236 -7.33 7.24 28.17
C LYS A 236 -7.64 6.81 29.61
N THR A 237 -7.60 5.50 29.89
CA THR A 237 -7.94 4.91 31.20
C THR A 237 -6.88 3.89 31.60
N PRO A 238 -5.67 4.33 32.01
CA PRO A 238 -4.55 3.42 32.28
C PRO A 238 -4.75 2.53 33.50
N GLU A 239 -5.63 2.94 34.42
CA GLU A 239 -5.68 2.44 35.80
C GLU A 239 -6.54 1.18 36.00
N THR A 240 -7.37 0.78 35.03
CA THR A 240 -8.37 -0.30 35.22
C THR A 240 -8.16 -1.56 34.37
N ASN A 241 -7.22 -1.58 33.42
CA ASN A 241 -7.02 -2.76 32.55
C ASN A 241 -5.54 -3.07 32.36
N GLN A 242 -5.05 -4.14 32.99
CA GLN A 242 -3.71 -4.66 32.71
C GLN A 242 -3.60 -5.22 31.27
N ASN A 243 -4.72 -5.59 30.62
CA ASN A 243 -4.77 -6.10 29.25
C ASN A 243 -5.90 -5.48 28.41
N CYS A 244 -5.59 -4.98 27.21
CA CYS A 244 -6.57 -4.46 26.25
C CYS A 244 -7.16 -5.61 25.40
N LEU A 245 -8.48 -5.83 25.49
CA LEU A 245 -9.18 -6.86 24.71
C LEU A 245 -9.82 -6.33 23.40
N HIS A 246 -9.66 -5.04 23.11
CA HIS A 246 -10.15 -4.43 21.87
C HIS A 246 -9.21 -4.72 20.69
N ALA A 247 -9.73 -4.58 19.48
CA ALA A 247 -8.90 -4.61 18.27
C ALA A 247 -7.82 -3.52 18.31
N ARG A 248 -6.55 -3.91 18.33
CA ARG A 248 -5.42 -2.96 18.24
C ARG A 248 -4.93 -2.81 16.80
N LEU A 249 -5.26 -3.79 15.95
CA LEU A 249 -4.97 -3.84 14.54
C LEU A 249 -6.27 -3.80 13.72
N ALA A 250 -6.28 -2.93 12.71
CA ALA A 250 -7.26 -2.92 11.65
C ALA A 250 -6.59 -3.18 10.29
N ILE A 251 -7.37 -3.61 9.31
CA ILE A 251 -6.95 -3.85 7.93
C ILE A 251 -7.88 -3.08 7.00
N LEU A 252 -7.32 -2.30 6.07
CA LEU A 252 -8.08 -1.74 4.96
C LEU A 252 -8.45 -2.90 4.04
N PHE A 253 -9.72 -3.29 4.07
CA PHE A 253 -10.15 -4.60 3.63
C PHE A 253 -11.21 -4.49 2.53
N SER A 254 -10.76 -4.59 1.28
CA SER A 254 -11.65 -4.72 0.11
C SER A 254 -12.14 -6.16 -0.08
N GLY A 255 -11.54 -7.12 0.61
CA GLY A 255 -11.69 -8.56 0.37
C GLY A 255 -10.90 -9.08 -0.82
N GLY A 256 -10.23 -8.20 -1.57
CA GLY A 256 -9.32 -8.62 -2.64
C GLY A 256 -8.09 -9.35 -2.11
N LEU A 257 -7.40 -10.06 -3.02
CA LEU A 257 -6.23 -10.91 -2.75
C LEU A 257 -5.27 -10.34 -1.69
N ASP A 258 -4.83 -9.10 -1.86
CA ASP A 258 -3.77 -8.51 -1.05
C ASP A 258 -4.23 -8.33 0.41
N SER A 259 -5.43 -7.79 0.61
CA SER A 259 -6.01 -7.61 1.95
C SER A 259 -6.40 -8.94 2.62
N ALA A 260 -6.77 -9.95 1.82
CA ALA A 260 -7.09 -11.29 2.32
C ALA A 260 -5.85 -11.98 2.90
N VAL A 261 -4.74 -11.94 2.15
CA VAL A 261 -3.45 -12.47 2.60
C VAL A 261 -3.02 -11.75 3.89
N LEU A 262 -3.05 -10.42 3.94
CA LEU A 262 -2.69 -9.69 5.15
C LEU A 262 -3.58 -10.03 6.36
N ALA A 263 -4.89 -10.25 6.15
CA ALA A 263 -5.80 -10.66 7.22
C ALA A 263 -5.43 -12.03 7.80
N SER A 264 -5.21 -13.04 6.94
CA SER A 264 -4.80 -14.36 7.40
C SER A 264 -3.43 -14.34 8.10
N LEU A 265 -2.47 -13.56 7.57
CA LEU A 265 -1.16 -13.43 8.19
C LEU A 265 -1.23 -12.70 9.54
N ALA A 266 -2.08 -11.68 9.66
CA ALA A 266 -2.27 -10.97 10.94
C ALA A 266 -2.85 -11.87 12.03
N HIS A 267 -3.76 -12.78 11.66
CA HIS A 267 -4.32 -13.77 12.58
C HIS A 267 -3.24 -14.63 13.25
N GLU A 268 -2.21 -15.06 12.50
CA GLU A 268 -1.13 -15.94 13.00
C GLU A 268 -0.32 -15.33 14.16
N TYR A 269 -0.25 -14.00 14.26
CA TYR A 269 0.64 -13.30 15.21
C TYR A 269 -0.12 -12.53 16.30
N LEU A 270 -1.45 -12.42 16.21
CA LEU A 270 -2.25 -11.77 17.24
C LEU A 270 -2.68 -12.77 18.31
N PRO A 271 -2.70 -12.38 19.60
CA PRO A 271 -3.23 -13.22 20.68
C PRO A 271 -4.63 -13.76 20.32
N PRO A 272 -4.96 -15.05 20.54
CA PRO A 272 -6.19 -15.66 20.03
C PRO A 272 -7.49 -14.90 20.34
N GLY A 273 -7.61 -14.30 21.53
CA GLY A 273 -8.78 -13.53 21.94
C GLY A 273 -8.87 -12.09 21.40
N GLU A 274 -7.85 -11.59 20.71
CA GLU A 274 -7.83 -10.20 20.21
C GLU A 274 -8.59 -10.05 18.88
N PRO A 275 -9.62 -9.20 18.77
CA PRO A 275 -10.33 -9.05 17.49
C PRO A 275 -9.46 -8.39 16.41
N ILE A 276 -9.77 -8.67 15.14
CA ILE A 276 -9.22 -7.96 13.98
C ILE A 276 -10.33 -7.16 13.31
N ASP A 277 -10.13 -5.85 13.16
CA ASP A 277 -11.08 -4.98 12.45
C ASP A 277 -10.78 -4.99 10.95
N LEU A 278 -11.79 -5.31 10.14
CA LEU A 278 -11.73 -5.27 8.67
C LEU A 278 -12.53 -4.06 8.20
N LEU A 279 -11.84 -3.01 7.75
CA LEU A 279 -12.45 -1.72 7.39
C LEU A 279 -12.80 -1.72 5.90
N ASN A 280 -14.10 -1.74 5.58
CA ASN A 280 -14.59 -1.81 4.20
C ASN A 280 -15.50 -0.62 3.88
N VAL A 281 -15.10 0.21 2.91
CA VAL A 281 -15.75 1.47 2.54
C VAL A 281 -16.61 1.33 1.28
N ALA A 282 -17.79 1.95 1.32
CA ALA A 282 -18.73 2.02 0.21
C ALA A 282 -19.29 3.44 0.09
N PHE A 283 -19.34 3.96 -1.14
CA PHE A 283 -19.92 5.28 -1.42
C PHE A 283 -21.32 5.11 -1.99
N GLU A 284 -22.22 5.97 -1.51
CA GLU A 284 -23.62 6.02 -1.92
C GLU A 284 -23.74 6.11 -3.43
N LYS A 285 -24.60 5.26 -4.00
CA LYS A 285 -25.09 5.43 -5.37
C LYS A 285 -26.57 5.77 -5.34
N LYS A 286 -26.94 6.90 -5.96
CA LYS A 286 -28.34 7.15 -6.33
C LYS A 286 -28.74 6.10 -7.36
N GLU A 287 -29.65 5.20 -7.02
CA GLU A 287 -30.22 4.29 -8.01
C GLU A 287 -30.94 5.11 -9.06
N LYS A 288 -30.58 4.92 -10.33
CA LYS A 288 -31.45 5.38 -11.42
C LYS A 288 -32.68 4.47 -11.41
N PRO A 289 -33.90 5.00 -11.54
CA PRO A 289 -35.05 4.15 -11.78
C PRO A 289 -34.76 3.27 -13.00
N PRO A 290 -35.19 2.00 -13.00
CA PRO A 290 -34.86 1.08 -14.08
C PRO A 290 -35.29 1.65 -15.44
N GLU A 291 -34.31 1.86 -16.32
CA GLU A 291 -34.56 2.21 -17.72
C GLU A 291 -35.22 0.99 -18.38
N GLY A 292 -36.55 1.04 -18.60
CA GLY A 292 -37.26 -0.02 -19.33
C GLY A 292 -38.73 -0.29 -19.02
N LYS A 293 -39.42 0.45 -18.14
CA LYS A 293 -40.89 0.36 -18.01
C LYS A 293 -41.56 1.74 -17.99
N GLN A 294 -41.49 2.45 -19.12
CA GLN A 294 -42.49 3.45 -19.44
C GLN A 294 -43.76 2.71 -19.85
N ASN A 295 -44.64 2.44 -18.89
CA ASN A 295 -46.10 2.36 -19.05
C ASN A 295 -46.72 1.71 -17.82
N SER A 296 -47.07 2.54 -16.85
CA SER A 296 -48.41 2.58 -16.27
C SER A 296 -48.39 3.54 -15.09
N ARG A 297 -49.53 4.23 -14.94
CA ARG A 297 -49.93 5.13 -13.85
C ARG A 297 -49.74 4.46 -12.47
N TRP A 298 -48.51 4.36 -11.99
CA TRP A 298 -48.22 3.99 -10.61
C TRP A 298 -48.07 5.26 -9.80
N LEU A 299 -48.96 5.39 -8.83
CA LEU A 299 -49.03 6.39 -7.78
C LEU A 299 -47.67 7.02 -7.47
N LYS A 300 -47.63 8.36 -7.47
CA LYS A 300 -46.74 9.14 -6.61
C LYS A 300 -46.97 8.68 -5.17
N LYS A 301 -46.26 7.64 -4.75
CA LYS A 301 -46.09 7.30 -3.35
C LYS A 301 -44.63 7.56 -3.07
N ASP A 302 -44.38 8.38 -2.06
CA ASP A 302 -43.06 8.74 -1.55
C ASP A 302 -42.24 7.51 -1.19
N VAL A 303 -41.63 6.88 -2.20
CA VAL A 303 -40.54 5.94 -1.98
C VAL A 303 -39.29 6.80 -2.01
N SER A 304 -38.88 7.29 -0.84
CA SER A 304 -37.52 7.76 -0.62
C SER A 304 -36.59 6.74 -1.28
N ALA A 305 -35.84 7.14 -2.30
CA ALA A 305 -34.87 6.25 -2.94
C ALA A 305 -33.99 5.62 -1.86
N GLU A 306 -34.10 4.32 -1.64
CA GLU A 306 -33.31 3.63 -0.62
C GLU A 306 -31.83 3.81 -0.97
N LEU A 307 -31.05 4.30 0.00
CA LEU A 307 -29.62 4.50 -0.17
C LEU A 307 -28.95 3.14 -0.37
N SER A 308 -28.28 2.97 -1.51
CA SER A 308 -27.63 1.72 -1.86
C SER A 308 -26.12 1.80 -1.64
N PHE A 309 -25.61 0.96 -0.75
CA PHE A 309 -24.18 0.75 -0.47
C PHE A 309 -23.67 -0.61 -0.95
N ASN A 310 -24.48 -1.30 -1.78
CA ASN A 310 -24.08 -2.56 -2.40
C ASN A 310 -23.09 -2.27 -3.54
N VAL A 311 -21.81 -2.19 -3.17
CA VAL A 311 -20.68 -1.93 -4.06
C VAL A 311 -19.84 -3.19 -4.26
N PRO A 312 -19.09 -3.29 -5.37
CA PRO A 312 -18.33 -4.50 -5.66
C PRO A 312 -17.34 -4.92 -4.56
N ASP A 313 -16.67 -3.97 -3.88
CA ASP A 313 -15.74 -4.29 -2.77
C ASP A 313 -16.48 -4.70 -1.49
N ARG A 314 -17.73 -4.30 -1.28
CA ARG A 314 -18.56 -4.79 -0.16
C ARG A 314 -18.87 -6.28 -0.36
N ALA A 315 -19.35 -6.64 -1.54
CA ALA A 315 -19.66 -8.02 -1.90
C ALA A 315 -18.43 -8.92 -1.84
N THR A 316 -17.30 -8.45 -2.38
CA THR A 316 -16.01 -9.16 -2.29
C THR A 316 -15.52 -9.27 -0.84
N GLY A 317 -15.64 -8.19 -0.05
CA GLY A 317 -15.31 -8.17 1.38
C GLY A 317 -16.06 -9.24 2.18
N LEU A 318 -17.37 -9.33 2.01
CA LEU A 318 -18.21 -10.31 2.70
C LEU A 318 -17.88 -11.75 2.28
N SER A 319 -17.65 -11.99 0.98
CA SER A 319 -17.23 -13.30 0.49
C SER A 319 -15.90 -13.75 1.10
N THR A 320 -14.91 -12.86 1.17
CA THR A 320 -13.60 -13.19 1.74
C THR A 320 -13.65 -13.29 3.28
N LEU A 321 -14.53 -12.53 3.94
CA LEU A 321 -14.80 -12.69 5.37
C LEU A 321 -15.35 -14.08 5.68
N PHE A 322 -16.22 -14.62 4.82
CA PHE A 322 -16.71 -15.99 4.96
C PHE A 322 -15.57 -17.03 4.88
N GLU A 323 -14.64 -16.88 3.93
CA GLU A 323 -13.44 -17.74 3.88
C GLU A 323 -12.58 -17.58 5.15
N LEU A 324 -12.36 -16.36 5.64
CA LEU A 324 -11.61 -16.10 6.87
C LEU A 324 -12.25 -16.74 8.10
N LYS A 325 -13.59 -16.63 8.27
CA LYS A 325 -14.33 -17.27 9.36
C LYS A 325 -14.28 -18.80 9.26
N THR A 326 -14.24 -19.34 8.04
CA THR A 326 -14.14 -20.79 7.81
C THR A 326 -12.74 -21.31 8.16
N MET A 327 -11.69 -20.59 7.77
CA MET A 327 -10.30 -21.00 8.03
C MET A 327 -9.89 -20.75 9.49
N HIS A 328 -10.39 -19.67 10.09
CA HIS A 328 -9.99 -19.20 11.41
C HIS A 328 -11.23 -18.93 12.29
N PRO A 329 -11.98 -19.98 12.68
CA PRO A 329 -13.27 -19.85 13.35
C PRO A 329 -13.19 -19.21 14.74
N ASP A 330 -12.07 -19.40 15.44
CA ASP A 330 -11.89 -18.89 16.81
C ASP A 330 -11.58 -17.38 16.85
N ARG A 331 -11.26 -16.76 15.71
CA ARG A 331 -10.95 -15.34 15.62
C ARG A 331 -12.23 -14.52 15.51
N LYS A 332 -12.37 -13.53 16.39
CA LYS A 332 -13.36 -12.47 16.19
C LYS A 332 -12.92 -11.52 15.06
N TRP A 333 -13.62 -11.60 13.93
CA TRP A 333 -13.47 -10.69 12.80
C TRP A 333 -14.55 -9.61 12.85
N ASN A 334 -14.17 -8.37 13.12
CA ASN A 334 -15.11 -7.24 13.10
C ASN A 334 -15.10 -6.64 11.70
N PHE A 335 -16.03 -7.04 10.85
CA PHE A 335 -16.19 -6.43 9.54
C PHE A 335 -16.99 -5.13 9.68
N VAL A 336 -16.32 -4.00 9.46
CA VAL A 336 -16.87 -2.66 9.65
C VAL A 336 -17.32 -2.09 8.31
N GLU A 337 -18.63 -1.92 8.19
CA GLU A 337 -19.32 -1.35 7.05
C GLU A 337 -19.36 0.17 7.08
N ILE A 338 -18.39 0.78 6.40
CA ILE A 338 -18.25 2.24 6.32
C ILE A 338 -19.02 2.74 5.09
N ASN A 339 -20.25 3.16 5.32
CA ASN A 339 -21.13 3.70 4.28
C ASN A 339 -21.02 5.23 4.27
N VAL A 340 -20.72 5.81 3.10
CA VAL A 340 -20.44 7.25 2.94
C VAL A 340 -21.47 7.86 1.99
N THR A 341 -22.24 8.83 2.48
CA THR A 341 -23.20 9.58 1.64
C THR A 341 -22.48 10.61 0.77
N GLN A 342 -23.14 11.05 -0.31
CA GLN A 342 -22.58 12.08 -1.19
C GLN A 342 -22.38 13.42 -0.46
N ASP A 343 -23.30 13.77 0.45
CA ASP A 343 -23.21 14.98 1.26
C ASP A 343 -22.04 14.91 2.24
N GLU A 344 -21.84 13.76 2.88
CA GLU A 344 -20.69 13.53 3.75
C GLU A 344 -19.38 13.58 2.96
N LEU A 345 -19.30 12.90 1.81
CA LEU A 345 -18.14 12.93 0.94
C LEU A 345 -17.78 14.37 0.55
N LYS A 346 -18.76 15.15 0.07
CA LYS A 346 -18.53 16.54 -0.32
C LYS A 346 -17.99 17.37 0.85
N ARG A 347 -18.66 17.30 2.01
CA ARG A 347 -18.30 18.08 3.20
C ARG A 347 -16.89 17.78 3.68
N GLU A 348 -16.54 16.51 3.87
CA GLU A 348 -15.21 16.15 4.39
C GLU A 348 -14.11 16.33 3.34
N ARG A 349 -14.45 16.19 2.05
CA ARG A 349 -13.54 16.49 0.94
C ARG A 349 -13.05 17.93 1.00
N GLU A 350 -13.99 18.87 1.07
CA GLU A 350 -13.71 20.31 1.10
C GLU A 350 -13.05 20.74 2.42
N ARG A 351 -13.49 20.18 3.55
CA ARG A 351 -13.03 20.58 4.89
C ARG A 351 -11.62 20.10 5.23
N VAL A 352 -11.27 18.87 4.86
CA VAL A 352 -10.06 18.19 5.37
C VAL A 352 -9.26 17.54 4.26
N ILE A 353 -9.89 16.65 3.49
CA ILE A 353 -9.16 15.71 2.61
C ILE A 353 -8.38 16.44 1.53
N THR A 354 -8.91 17.54 1.00
CA THR A 354 -8.20 18.37 0.00
C THR A 354 -6.82 18.83 0.47
N HIS A 355 -6.68 19.19 1.75
CA HIS A 355 -5.40 19.61 2.34
C HIS A 355 -4.44 18.42 2.47
N LEU A 356 -4.94 17.26 2.88
CA LEU A 356 -4.15 16.04 3.07
C LEU A 356 -3.63 15.46 1.75
N ILE A 357 -4.36 15.67 0.64
CA ILE A 357 -3.95 15.21 -0.70
C ILE A 357 -2.85 16.11 -1.29
N SER A 358 -2.87 17.42 -1.01
CA SER A 358 -1.88 18.38 -1.53
C SER A 358 -0.47 17.88 -1.24
N PRO A 359 0.53 17.93 -2.14
CA PRO A 359 0.56 18.72 -3.37
C PRO A 359 -0.06 18.01 -4.58
N LEU A 360 -0.55 16.77 -4.41
CA LEU A 360 -1.23 16.07 -5.49
C LEU A 360 -2.57 16.74 -5.81
N ASN A 361 -3.03 16.61 -7.05
CA ASN A 361 -4.19 17.36 -7.52
C ASN A 361 -5.00 16.64 -8.61
N THR A 362 -4.71 15.37 -8.92
CA THR A 362 -5.45 14.67 -9.99
C THR A 362 -6.78 14.08 -9.50
N VAL A 363 -7.67 13.74 -10.43
CA VAL A 363 -8.91 13.00 -10.15
C VAL A 363 -8.62 11.67 -9.44
N LEU A 364 -7.54 10.99 -9.81
CA LEU A 364 -7.11 9.77 -9.14
C LEU A 364 -6.69 10.01 -7.68
N ASP A 365 -6.02 11.13 -7.41
CA ASP A 365 -5.57 11.47 -6.07
C ASP A 365 -6.75 11.81 -5.16
N ASP A 366 -7.75 12.53 -5.69
CA ASP A 366 -9.03 12.79 -5.03
C ASP A 366 -9.76 11.49 -4.67
N SER A 367 -9.99 10.62 -5.66
CA SER A 367 -10.77 9.40 -5.46
C SER A 367 -10.08 8.42 -4.49
N LEU A 368 -8.77 8.20 -4.63
CA LEU A 368 -8.01 7.32 -3.73
C LEU A 368 -7.87 7.91 -2.34
N GLY A 369 -7.56 9.20 -2.23
CA GLY A 369 -7.43 9.91 -0.96
C GLY A 369 -8.75 9.89 -0.18
N CYS A 370 -9.87 10.20 -0.83
CA CYS A 370 -11.19 10.15 -0.19
C CYS A 370 -11.56 8.73 0.27
N ALA A 371 -11.43 7.72 -0.60
CA ALA A 371 -11.73 6.34 -0.22
C ALA A 371 -10.89 5.88 0.97
N LEU A 372 -9.60 6.19 0.96
CA LEU A 372 -8.69 5.83 2.04
C LEU A 372 -8.99 6.57 3.34
N TRP A 373 -9.34 7.86 3.30
CA TRP A 373 -9.68 8.66 4.47
C TRP A 373 -10.91 8.08 5.16
N PHE A 374 -11.99 7.91 4.41
CA PHE A 374 -13.22 7.33 4.94
C PHE A 374 -13.02 5.91 5.46
N ALA A 375 -12.29 5.05 4.74
CA ALA A 375 -11.97 3.71 5.22
C ALA A 375 -11.20 3.74 6.54
N SER A 376 -10.17 4.58 6.64
CA SER A 376 -9.29 4.63 7.80
C SER A 376 -9.87 5.38 9.00
N ARG A 377 -10.97 6.13 8.86
CA ARG A 377 -11.73 6.64 10.03
C ARG A 377 -12.23 5.49 10.90
N GLY A 378 -12.55 4.36 10.28
CA GLY A 378 -12.98 3.13 10.95
C GLY A 378 -14.31 3.25 11.69
N ALA A 379 -15.20 4.14 11.27
CA ALA A 379 -16.54 4.34 11.82
C ALA A 379 -17.60 3.87 10.82
N GLY A 380 -18.45 2.94 11.24
CA GLY A 380 -19.46 2.29 10.40
C GLY A 380 -20.38 1.41 11.22
N HIS A 381 -20.94 0.37 10.60
CA HIS A 381 -21.75 -0.66 11.26
C HIS A 381 -21.05 -2.02 11.21
N LEU A 382 -21.25 -2.91 12.17
CA LEU A 382 -20.76 -4.28 12.04
C LEU A 382 -21.62 -5.08 11.04
N GLU A 383 -20.98 -5.98 10.29
CA GLU A 383 -21.68 -6.94 9.42
C GLU A 383 -22.85 -7.62 10.14
N GLY A 384 -24.01 -7.67 9.48
CA GLY A 384 -25.15 -8.46 9.94
C GLY A 384 -26.03 -7.76 10.98
N GLY A 385 -25.78 -6.48 11.29
CA GLY A 385 -26.61 -5.70 12.20
C GLY A 385 -26.50 -4.20 12.01
N ASN A 386 -27.32 -3.46 12.76
CA ASN A 386 -27.27 -1.99 12.84
C ASN A 386 -26.41 -1.50 14.01
N GLU A 387 -25.49 -2.34 14.51
CA GLU A 387 -24.58 -1.96 15.60
C GLU A 387 -23.55 -0.96 15.07
N VAL A 388 -23.66 0.30 15.51
CA VAL A 388 -22.68 1.34 15.22
C VAL A 388 -21.36 0.97 15.91
N TYR A 389 -20.28 0.97 15.14
CA TYR A 389 -18.95 0.60 15.62
C TYR A 389 -17.89 1.58 15.14
N ILE A 390 -17.02 1.98 16.07
CA ILE A 390 -15.83 2.78 15.79
C ILE A 390 -14.62 1.97 16.20
N SER A 391 -13.84 1.54 15.20
CA SER A 391 -12.62 0.78 15.40
C SER A 391 -11.67 1.53 16.35
N PRO A 392 -11.23 0.91 17.46
CA PRO A 392 -10.27 1.53 18.38
C PRO A 392 -8.81 1.29 17.96
N ALA A 393 -8.58 0.57 16.86
CA ALA A 393 -7.26 0.20 16.39
C ALA A 393 -6.38 1.42 16.08
N ARG A 394 -5.15 1.41 16.59
CA ARG A 394 -4.17 2.48 16.30
C ARG A 394 -3.29 2.16 15.10
N ILE A 395 -3.26 0.89 14.69
CA ILE A 395 -2.48 0.41 13.55
C ILE A 395 -3.44 -0.03 12.46
N VAL A 396 -3.15 0.36 11.21
CA VAL A 396 -3.93 -0.01 10.03
C VAL A 396 -3.00 -0.65 9.00
N PHE A 397 -3.28 -1.90 8.62
CA PHE A 397 -2.57 -2.56 7.52
C PHE A 397 -3.19 -2.23 6.18
N SER A 398 -2.34 -2.12 5.16
CA SER A 398 -2.74 -1.90 3.78
C SER A 398 -1.98 -2.82 2.81
N GLY A 399 -2.68 -3.25 1.77
CA GLY A 399 -2.13 -4.04 0.66
C GLY A 399 -1.31 -3.24 -0.36
N ILE A 400 -1.10 -1.93 -0.13
CA ILE A 400 -0.30 -1.06 -1.02
C ILE A 400 1.10 -1.66 -1.24
N GLY A 401 1.55 -1.64 -2.49
CA GLY A 401 2.84 -2.18 -2.93
C GLY A 401 2.78 -3.59 -3.50
N ALA A 402 1.69 -4.34 -3.29
CA ALA A 402 1.55 -5.68 -3.86
C ALA A 402 1.45 -5.63 -5.39
N ASP A 403 0.59 -4.76 -5.93
CA ASP A 403 0.34 -4.68 -7.38
C ASP A 403 1.57 -4.22 -8.17
N GLU A 404 2.29 -3.22 -7.67
CA GLU A 404 3.49 -2.63 -8.30
C GLU A 404 4.65 -3.63 -8.37
N GLN A 405 4.78 -4.53 -7.39
CA GLN A 405 5.88 -5.49 -7.32
C GLN A 405 5.56 -6.82 -8.02
N LEU A 406 4.30 -7.27 -7.93
CA LEU A 406 3.86 -8.59 -8.36
C LEU A 406 3.03 -8.57 -9.65
N GLY A 407 2.97 -7.47 -10.37
CA GLY A 407 2.33 -7.45 -11.68
C GLY A 407 0.80 -7.51 -11.63
N GLY A 408 0.16 -6.69 -10.78
CA GLY A 408 -1.31 -6.74 -10.56
C GLY A 408 -2.19 -5.85 -11.44
N TYR A 409 -1.64 -4.81 -12.07
CA TYR A 409 -2.41 -3.91 -12.92
C TYR A 409 -2.65 -4.46 -14.33
N MET A 410 -3.81 -4.14 -14.92
CA MET A 410 -4.10 -4.47 -16.33
C MET A 410 -3.06 -3.88 -17.30
N ARG A 411 -2.44 -2.75 -16.94
CA ARG A 411 -1.35 -2.16 -17.74
C ARG A 411 -0.12 -3.06 -17.84
N HIS A 412 0.13 -3.94 -16.85
CA HIS A 412 1.23 -4.91 -16.93
C HIS A 412 0.99 -5.94 -18.03
N ARG A 413 -0.25 -6.43 -18.13
CA ARG A 413 -0.68 -7.30 -19.23
C ARG A 413 -0.52 -6.61 -20.58
N THR A 414 -0.98 -5.36 -20.70
CA THR A 414 -0.87 -4.64 -21.98
C THR A 414 0.58 -4.29 -22.33
N THR A 415 1.42 -3.95 -21.35
CA THR A 415 2.86 -3.75 -21.55
C THR A 415 3.55 -5.03 -22.03
N LEU A 416 3.30 -6.17 -21.37
CA LEU A 416 3.82 -7.48 -21.79
C LEU A 416 3.43 -7.80 -23.23
N LYS A 417 2.15 -7.59 -23.57
CA LYS A 417 1.59 -7.96 -24.88
C LYS A 417 2.02 -7.03 -26.01
N HIS A 418 2.11 -5.72 -25.77
CA HIS A 418 2.17 -4.73 -26.85
C HIS A 418 3.41 -3.82 -26.84
N LYS A 419 4.17 -3.74 -25.74
CA LYS A 419 5.24 -2.73 -25.60
C LYS A 419 6.67 -3.27 -25.63
N GLY A 420 6.85 -4.59 -25.72
CA GLY A 420 8.19 -5.21 -25.77
C GLY A 420 8.38 -6.41 -24.86
N GLY A 421 7.32 -7.16 -24.54
CA GLY A 421 7.45 -8.42 -23.82
C GLY A 421 7.88 -8.25 -22.36
N TRP A 422 8.62 -9.25 -21.86
CA TRP A 422 9.04 -9.33 -20.47
C TRP A 422 10.01 -8.23 -20.05
N GLU A 423 10.87 -7.77 -20.96
CA GLU A 423 11.79 -6.65 -20.69
C GLU A 423 11.01 -5.35 -20.46
N ALA A 424 9.99 -5.09 -21.28
CA ALA A 424 9.13 -3.92 -21.10
C ALA A 424 8.35 -4.00 -19.78
N LEU A 425 7.88 -5.18 -19.40
CA LEU A 425 7.19 -5.38 -18.12
C LEU A 425 8.13 -5.18 -16.93
N ASP A 426 9.37 -5.69 -16.96
CA ASP A 426 10.36 -5.48 -15.90
C ASP A 426 10.60 -3.98 -15.65
N LYS A 427 10.81 -3.22 -16.73
CA LYS A 427 11.00 -1.77 -16.68
C LYS A 427 9.78 -1.05 -16.12
N GLU A 428 8.57 -1.45 -16.51
CA GLU A 428 7.33 -0.86 -15.98
C GLU A 428 7.20 -1.09 -14.46
N LEU A 429 7.44 -2.32 -13.97
CA LEU A 429 7.38 -2.63 -12.54
C LEU A 429 8.44 -1.86 -11.73
N GLN A 430 9.67 -1.79 -12.22
CA GLN A 430 10.75 -1.02 -11.59
C GLN A 430 10.42 0.48 -11.55
N TYR A 431 9.90 1.02 -12.65
CA TYR A 431 9.47 2.42 -12.75
C TYR A 431 8.35 2.74 -11.75
N GLU A 432 7.38 1.86 -11.60
CA GLU A 432 6.28 2.03 -10.64
C GLU A 432 6.74 1.98 -9.19
N LEU A 433 7.56 0.98 -8.85
CA LEU A 433 8.11 0.88 -7.50
C LEU A 433 9.00 2.08 -7.18
N GLY A 434 9.82 2.55 -8.12
CA GLY A 434 10.66 3.72 -7.92
C GLY A 434 9.87 4.98 -7.58
N ARG A 435 8.71 5.19 -8.23
CA ARG A 435 7.89 6.42 -8.06
C ARG A 435 6.79 6.31 -7.01
N ILE A 436 6.64 5.14 -6.37
CA ILE A 436 5.53 4.88 -5.44
C ILE A 436 5.48 5.89 -4.29
N SER A 437 6.66 6.33 -3.81
CA SER A 437 6.83 7.34 -2.76
C SER A 437 6.06 8.63 -3.05
N GLN A 438 6.22 9.15 -4.27
CA GLN A 438 5.66 10.43 -4.70
C GLN A 438 4.23 10.29 -5.21
N ARG A 439 3.86 9.13 -5.76
CA ARG A 439 2.52 8.91 -6.34
C ARG A 439 1.46 8.43 -5.35
N ASN A 440 1.87 7.74 -4.30
CA ASN A 440 0.93 7.09 -3.39
C ASN A 440 1.26 7.41 -1.94
N LEU A 441 2.48 7.08 -1.50
CA LEU A 441 2.75 6.89 -0.08
C LEU A 441 2.65 8.17 0.77
N GLY A 442 3.15 9.30 0.27
CA GLY A 442 3.04 10.57 0.98
C GLY A 442 1.59 10.99 1.23
N ARG A 443 0.73 10.91 0.20
CA ARG A 443 -0.73 11.15 0.34
C ARG A 443 -1.34 10.16 1.32
N ASP A 444 -1.09 8.87 1.12
CA ASP A 444 -1.76 7.80 1.85
C ASP A 444 -1.42 7.83 3.35
N ASP A 445 -0.18 8.17 3.71
CA ASP A 445 0.26 8.35 5.10
C ASP A 445 -0.50 9.47 5.82
N ARG A 446 -0.61 10.65 5.17
CA ARG A 446 -1.31 11.81 5.74
C ARG A 446 -2.79 11.56 5.93
N ILE A 447 -3.40 10.92 4.93
CA ILE A 447 -4.81 10.55 4.94
C ILE A 447 -5.14 9.64 6.13
N VAL A 448 -4.34 8.60 6.36
CA VAL A 448 -4.58 7.67 7.47
C VAL A 448 -4.22 8.30 8.82
N SER A 449 -3.14 9.10 8.86
CA SER A 449 -2.64 9.74 10.08
C SER A 449 -3.59 10.79 10.65
N ASP A 450 -4.42 11.43 9.83
CA ASP A 450 -5.45 12.39 10.27
C ASP A 450 -6.44 11.78 11.29
N HIS A 451 -6.67 10.46 11.23
CA HIS A 451 -7.49 9.74 12.20
C HIS A 451 -6.75 9.29 13.46
N GLY A 452 -5.46 9.66 13.59
CA GLY A 452 -4.58 9.23 14.66
C GLY A 452 -4.21 7.75 14.56
N ARG A 453 -4.14 7.21 13.34
CA ARG A 453 -3.78 5.82 13.05
C ARG A 453 -2.47 5.76 12.28
N GLN A 454 -1.65 4.75 12.56
CA GLN A 454 -0.42 4.52 11.83
C GLN A 454 -0.67 3.51 10.70
N LEU A 455 -0.43 3.95 9.46
CA LEU A 455 -0.44 3.08 8.30
C LEU A 455 0.78 2.15 8.31
N ARG A 456 0.57 0.86 8.07
CA ARG A 456 1.66 -0.11 7.87
C ARG A 456 1.42 -0.89 6.58
N MET A 457 2.47 -0.99 5.77
CA MET A 457 2.42 -1.59 4.42
C MET A 457 3.39 -2.78 4.37
N PRO A 458 2.96 -3.99 4.75
CA PRO A 458 3.86 -5.15 4.83
C PRO A 458 4.49 -5.53 3.48
N TYR A 459 3.81 -5.32 2.36
CA TYR A 459 4.38 -5.55 1.03
C TYR A 459 5.53 -4.58 0.69
N LEU A 460 5.60 -3.43 1.35
CA LEU A 460 6.69 -2.46 1.22
C LEU A 460 7.68 -2.54 2.40
N ASP A 461 7.76 -3.70 3.03
CA ASP A 461 8.90 -4.02 3.89
C ASP A 461 10.15 -4.18 3.04
N GLU A 462 11.27 -3.68 3.54
CA GLU A 462 12.55 -3.71 2.84
C GLU A 462 13.01 -5.14 2.53
N ASP A 463 12.73 -6.13 3.39
CA ASP A 463 13.05 -7.54 3.11
C ASP A 463 12.15 -8.12 2.01
N VAL A 464 10.87 -7.72 1.95
CA VAL A 464 9.93 -8.12 0.89
C VAL A 464 10.32 -7.51 -0.45
N ILE A 465 10.62 -6.20 -0.46
CA ILE A 465 11.08 -5.49 -1.65
C ILE A 465 12.37 -6.13 -2.18
N ASN A 466 13.34 -6.36 -1.30
CA ASN A 466 14.61 -6.95 -1.67
C ASN A 466 14.41 -8.37 -2.25
N TYR A 467 13.60 -9.21 -1.59
CA TYR A 467 13.29 -10.55 -2.07
C TYR A 467 12.63 -10.52 -3.46
N LEU A 468 11.57 -9.72 -3.64
CA LEU A 468 10.87 -9.62 -4.92
C LEU A 468 11.72 -8.95 -6.01
N GLY A 469 12.63 -8.06 -5.65
CA GLY A 469 13.60 -7.44 -6.56
C GLY A 469 14.58 -8.44 -7.16
N PHE A 470 14.94 -9.50 -6.43
CA PHE A 470 15.78 -10.59 -6.95
C PHE A 470 15.03 -11.57 -7.85
N ILE A 471 13.70 -11.58 -7.80
CA ILE A 471 12.89 -12.50 -8.59
C ILE A 471 12.56 -11.85 -9.93
N PRO A 472 12.80 -12.51 -11.07
CA PRO A 472 12.44 -11.93 -12.35
C PRO A 472 10.90 -11.82 -12.50
N PRO A 473 10.37 -10.86 -13.31
CA PRO A 473 8.93 -10.64 -13.41
C PRO A 473 8.11 -11.88 -13.78
N TRP A 474 8.65 -12.74 -14.64
CA TRP A 474 7.99 -13.98 -15.03
C TRP A 474 7.87 -14.97 -13.88
N ASN A 475 8.69 -14.90 -12.83
CA ASN A 475 8.52 -15.71 -11.63
C ASN A 475 7.56 -15.08 -10.60
N ARG A 476 7.16 -13.82 -10.80
CA ARG A 476 6.23 -13.07 -9.93
C ARG A 476 4.81 -13.11 -10.47
N CYS A 477 4.66 -12.97 -11.79
CA CYS A 477 3.40 -12.91 -12.50
C CYS A 477 3.50 -13.57 -13.87
N TYR A 478 2.36 -14.01 -14.40
CA TYR A 478 2.22 -14.60 -15.72
C TYR A 478 0.97 -14.07 -16.46
N PRO A 479 0.85 -12.75 -16.71
CA PRO A 479 -0.37 -12.15 -17.25
C PRO A 479 -0.46 -12.26 -18.78
N VAL A 480 -0.30 -13.47 -19.32
CA VAL A 480 -0.42 -13.77 -20.76
C VAL A 480 -1.88 -14.01 -21.17
N ASP A 481 -2.20 -13.94 -22.47
CA ASP A 481 -3.58 -14.09 -22.97
C ASP A 481 -4.24 -15.42 -22.59
N SER A 482 -3.46 -16.49 -22.44
CA SER A 482 -3.95 -17.81 -22.00
C SER A 482 -4.34 -17.86 -20.52
N MET A 483 -3.96 -16.85 -19.73
CA MET A 483 -4.31 -16.71 -18.31
C MET A 483 -5.26 -15.51 -18.14
N PRO A 484 -6.53 -15.70 -17.80
CA PRO A 484 -7.48 -14.60 -17.63
C PRO A 484 -7.11 -13.71 -16.44
N PRO A 485 -7.67 -12.48 -16.36
CA PRO A 485 -7.58 -11.66 -15.15
C PRO A 485 -8.11 -12.42 -13.93
N GLY A 486 -7.37 -12.37 -12.82
CA GLY A 486 -7.69 -13.19 -11.65
C GLY A 486 -6.83 -14.46 -11.52
N VAL A 487 -5.97 -14.75 -12.50
CA VAL A 487 -5.11 -15.95 -12.49
C VAL A 487 -3.65 -15.59 -12.72
N GLY A 488 -3.33 -15.00 -13.88
CA GLY A 488 -1.94 -14.74 -14.27
C GLY A 488 -1.32 -13.50 -13.60
N ASP A 489 -2.11 -12.47 -13.34
CA ASP A 489 -1.66 -11.29 -12.58
C ASP A 489 -1.41 -11.67 -11.12
N LYS A 490 -0.30 -11.20 -10.52
CA LYS A 490 0.10 -11.57 -9.15
C LYS A 490 0.13 -13.07 -8.87
N LEU A 491 0.44 -13.89 -9.88
CA LEU A 491 0.38 -15.35 -9.78
C LEU A 491 1.09 -15.90 -8.54
N LEU A 492 2.28 -15.38 -8.20
CA LEU A 492 3.01 -15.82 -7.01
C LEU A 492 2.24 -15.56 -5.71
N LEU A 493 1.58 -14.40 -5.58
CA LEU A 493 0.75 -14.07 -4.41
C LEU A 493 -0.58 -14.84 -4.39
N ARG A 494 -1.14 -15.17 -5.56
CA ARG A 494 -2.33 -16.03 -5.66
C ARG A 494 -2.04 -17.44 -5.18
N LEU A 495 -0.88 -17.98 -5.56
CA LEU A 495 -0.40 -19.27 -5.07
C LEU A 495 -0.09 -19.23 -3.56
N ALA A 496 0.48 -18.13 -3.07
CA ALA A 496 0.67 -17.91 -1.63
C ALA A 496 -0.67 -17.82 -0.86
N ALA A 497 -1.70 -17.21 -1.44
CA ALA A 497 -3.05 -17.20 -0.89
C ALA A 497 -3.70 -18.58 -0.93
N TRP A 498 -3.47 -19.35 -1.99
CA TRP A 498 -3.93 -20.74 -2.08
C TRP A 498 -3.31 -21.62 -0.99
N GLU A 499 -2.02 -21.45 -0.73
CA GLU A 499 -1.27 -22.10 0.36
C GLU A 499 -1.71 -21.61 1.76
N LEU A 500 -2.27 -20.40 1.87
CA LEU A 500 -2.94 -19.92 3.10
C LEU A 500 -4.32 -20.57 3.32
N GLY A 501 -4.87 -21.27 2.33
CA GLY A 501 -6.19 -21.89 2.40
C GLY A 501 -7.29 -21.17 1.62
N PHE A 502 -7.03 -19.97 1.11
CA PHE A 502 -8.01 -19.26 0.27
C PHE A 502 -8.26 -20.02 -1.03
N ARG A 503 -9.51 -19.98 -1.50
CA ARG A 503 -9.94 -20.58 -2.76
C ARG A 503 -10.56 -19.55 -3.67
N ASP A 504 -11.45 -18.71 -3.15
CA ASP A 504 -12.14 -17.71 -3.95
C ASP A 504 -11.32 -16.41 -4.00
N ALA A 505 -10.84 -15.90 -2.86
CA ALA A 505 -10.00 -14.69 -2.80
C ALA A 505 -8.71 -14.80 -3.63
N ALA A 506 -8.13 -16.00 -3.73
CA ALA A 506 -6.96 -16.31 -4.55
C ALA A 506 -7.21 -16.07 -6.05
N ASN A 507 -8.46 -16.10 -6.50
CA ASN A 507 -8.86 -16.07 -7.90
C ASN A 507 -9.62 -14.80 -8.30
N LEU A 508 -9.78 -13.85 -7.37
CA LEU A 508 -10.48 -12.60 -7.65
C LEU A 508 -9.68 -11.71 -8.61
N PRO A 509 -10.28 -11.22 -9.70
CA PRO A 509 -9.64 -10.22 -10.56
C PRO A 509 -9.33 -8.94 -9.77
N LYS A 510 -8.19 -8.32 -10.09
CA LYS A 510 -7.78 -7.07 -9.47
C LYS A 510 -8.78 -5.96 -9.80
N ARG A 511 -9.32 -5.32 -8.75
CA ARG A 511 -10.15 -4.11 -8.85
C ARG A 511 -9.45 -2.99 -8.07
N ALA A 512 -9.37 -1.80 -8.65
CA ALA A 512 -8.84 -0.65 -7.91
C ALA A 512 -9.90 -0.14 -6.92
N MET A 513 -9.46 0.27 -5.72
CA MET A 513 -10.33 0.72 -4.63
C MET A 513 -11.33 1.81 -5.06
N GLN A 514 -10.91 2.74 -5.93
CA GLN A 514 -11.79 3.81 -6.42
C GLN A 514 -13.02 3.27 -7.20
N PHE A 515 -12.85 2.17 -7.92
CA PHE A 515 -13.94 1.53 -8.69
C PHE A 515 -14.73 0.56 -7.83
N GLY A 516 -14.05 -0.15 -6.93
CA GLY A 516 -14.63 -1.15 -6.06
C GLY A 516 -15.52 -0.57 -4.96
N SER A 517 -15.15 0.58 -4.41
CA SER A 517 -15.96 1.37 -3.47
C SER A 517 -17.02 2.25 -4.14
N ARG A 518 -16.97 2.37 -5.48
CA ARG A 518 -17.80 3.26 -6.32
C ARG A 518 -17.64 4.78 -6.11
N ILE A 519 -16.51 5.25 -5.58
CA ILE A 519 -16.23 6.69 -5.56
C ILE A 519 -15.86 7.25 -6.95
N ALA A 520 -15.24 6.44 -7.82
CA ALA A 520 -14.78 6.92 -9.12
C ALA A 520 -15.95 7.24 -10.06
N ASN A 521 -15.87 8.37 -10.74
CA ASN A 521 -16.77 8.74 -11.82
C ASN A 521 -16.19 8.25 -13.16
N SER A 522 -16.91 7.38 -13.85
CA SER A 522 -16.46 6.78 -15.12
C SER A 522 -16.34 7.80 -16.27
N ARG A 523 -16.85 9.03 -16.11
CA ARG A 523 -16.78 10.10 -17.11
C ARG A 523 -15.51 10.94 -17.01
N GLU A 524 -14.73 10.77 -15.94
CA GLU A 524 -13.54 11.56 -15.67
C GLU A 524 -12.29 10.76 -16.00
N LYS A 525 -11.24 11.43 -16.52
CA LYS A 525 -9.95 10.78 -16.68
C LYS A 525 -9.15 10.92 -15.38
N ALA A 526 -8.59 9.80 -14.94
CA ALA A 526 -7.82 9.72 -13.71
C ALA A 526 -6.64 10.72 -13.64
N SER A 527 -6.05 11.08 -14.79
CA SER A 527 -4.91 11.99 -14.89
C SER A 527 -5.28 13.47 -14.90
N ASP A 528 -6.55 13.81 -15.10
CA ASP A 528 -6.99 15.20 -15.18
C ASP A 528 -6.87 15.85 -13.79
N VAL A 529 -6.68 17.17 -13.77
CA VAL A 529 -6.73 17.94 -12.52
C VAL A 529 -8.14 17.84 -11.95
N SER A 530 -8.26 17.58 -10.65
CA SER A 530 -9.55 17.48 -9.98
C SER A 530 -10.06 18.85 -9.58
N ASP A 531 -11.15 19.29 -10.22
CA ASP A 531 -11.82 20.55 -9.88
C ASP A 531 -12.29 20.60 -8.41
N ARG A 532 -12.47 19.43 -7.80
CA ARG A 532 -12.96 19.26 -6.42
C ARG A 532 -11.87 19.40 -5.35
N LEU A 533 -10.62 19.52 -5.76
CA LEU A 533 -9.50 19.75 -4.85
C LEU A 533 -9.11 21.22 -4.78
N HIS A 534 -9.67 22.12 -5.59
CA HIS A 534 -9.40 23.55 -5.47
C HIS A 534 -10.19 24.15 -4.30
N ILE A 535 -9.55 25.07 -3.56
CA ILE A 535 -10.11 25.79 -2.41
C ILE A 535 -10.10 27.28 -2.71
#